data_AF-Q0TX18-F1
#
_entry.id   AF-Q0TX18-F1
#
_cell.length_a   1.000
_cell.length_b   1.000
_cell.length_c   1.000
_cell.angle_alpha   90.00
_cell.angle_beta   90.00
_cell.angle_gamma   90.00
#
_symmetry.space_group_name_H-M   'P 1'
#
loop_
_entity.id
_entity.type
_entity.pdbx_description
1 polymer ?
#
loop_
_entity_poly.entity_id
_entity_poly.type
_entity_poly.pdbx_seq_one_letter_code
_entity_poly.pdbx_strand_id
1 'polypeptide(L)'
;MSNTIATSSSRMPVYFLSIGGPNFMENTQHPAYAKLGEVGREITNKVKPKAIVVFSAHWQDSPNRIQINAAEDTDIIYDFYGFPPHYYEYKFPNKSSPELADKVIERLGGVGIEVQKVKRGLDHGVWAGFVVGMIALPLYALKCSILTFCGSL
;
A
#
# COMPACT_ATOMS: atom_id res chain seq x y z
N MET A 1 45.13 4.83 13.91
CA MET A 1 44.24 5.12 12.77
C MET A 1 43.08 4.15 12.87
N SER A 2 41.94 4.57 13.43
CA SER A 2 40.75 3.71 13.58
C SER A 2 39.97 3.70 12.27
N ASN A 3 39.82 2.52 11.68
CA ASN A 3 38.91 2.30 10.55
C ASN A 3 37.47 2.26 11.06
N THR A 4 36.69 3.29 10.73
CA THR A 4 35.24 3.28 10.89
C THR A 4 34.65 2.46 9.73
N ILE A 5 34.19 1.25 10.03
CA ILE A 5 33.40 0.44 9.10
C ILE A 5 32.03 1.13 8.97
N ALA A 6 31.76 1.72 7.81
CA ALA A 6 30.43 2.21 7.47
C ALA A 6 29.46 1.02 7.47
N THR A 7 28.46 1.04 8.35
CA THR A 7 27.38 0.06 8.33
C THR A 7 26.57 0.27 7.05
N SER A 8 26.57 -0.72 6.15
CA SER A 8 25.72 -0.70 4.97
C SER A 8 24.26 -0.71 5.43
N SER A 9 23.52 0.36 5.12
CA SER A 9 22.06 0.39 5.28
C SER A 9 21.48 -0.77 4.47
N SER A 10 20.93 -1.78 5.15
CA SER A 10 20.17 -2.85 4.49
C SER A 10 19.05 -2.23 3.64
N ARG A 11 18.93 -2.65 2.38
CA ARG A 11 17.83 -2.20 1.50
C ARG A 11 16.51 -2.71 2.06
N MET A 12 15.47 -1.88 2.04
CA MET A 12 14.12 -2.33 2.42
C MET A 12 13.62 -3.40 1.44
N PRO A 13 12.94 -4.45 1.93
CA PRO A 13 12.38 -5.49 1.08
C PRO A 13 11.22 -4.98 0.22
N VAL A 14 10.99 -5.66 -0.91
CA VAL A 14 9.83 -5.44 -1.79
C VAL A 14 8.94 -6.68 -1.73
N TYR A 15 7.64 -6.47 -1.58
CA TYR A 15 6.64 -7.52 -1.49
C TYR A 15 5.68 -7.45 -2.69
N PHE A 16 5.38 -8.61 -3.27
CA PHE A 16 4.35 -8.78 -4.29
C PHE A 16 3.21 -9.59 -3.68
N LEU A 17 2.07 -8.94 -3.48
CA LEU A 17 0.92 -9.51 -2.78
C LEU A 17 -0.28 -9.53 -3.73
N SER A 18 -0.78 -10.72 -4.03
CA SER A 18 -2.01 -10.89 -4.80
C SER A 18 -3.18 -10.94 -3.81
N ILE A 19 -4.11 -10.00 -3.96
CA ILE A 19 -5.38 -10.01 -3.24
C ILE A 19 -6.47 -10.36 -4.26
N GLY A 20 -7.35 -11.30 -3.91
CA GLY A 20 -8.50 -11.67 -4.74
C GLY A 20 -9.66 -10.68 -4.54
N GLY A 21 -10.88 -11.14 -4.84
CA GLY A 21 -12.08 -10.40 -4.45
C GLY A 21 -12.17 -10.17 -2.93
N PRO A 22 -13.06 -9.26 -2.48
CA PRO A 22 -13.20 -8.90 -1.06
C PRO A 22 -13.52 -10.10 -0.15
N ASN A 23 -14.10 -11.17 -0.68
CA ASN A 23 -14.34 -12.43 0.01
C ASN A 23 -13.07 -13.11 0.55
N PHE A 24 -11.90 -12.75 0.01
CA PHE A 24 -10.61 -13.20 0.52
C PHE A 24 -10.43 -12.86 2.02
N MET A 25 -10.98 -11.75 2.49
CA MET A 25 -10.89 -11.33 3.90
C MET A 25 -11.54 -12.32 4.88
N GLU A 26 -12.51 -13.09 4.41
CA GLU A 26 -13.28 -14.03 5.25
C GLU A 26 -12.88 -15.48 5.00
N ASN A 27 -12.13 -15.75 3.93
CA ASN A 27 -11.68 -17.09 3.57
C ASN A 27 -10.43 -17.52 4.36
N THR A 28 -10.58 -17.65 5.68
CA THR A 28 -9.49 -17.92 6.63
C THR A 28 -8.77 -19.25 6.40
N GLN A 29 -9.40 -20.21 5.71
CA GLN A 29 -8.83 -21.51 5.39
C GLN A 29 -7.97 -21.50 4.12
N HIS A 30 -8.06 -20.44 3.31
CA HIS A 30 -7.27 -20.35 2.09
C HIS A 30 -5.78 -20.11 2.41
N PRO A 31 -4.83 -20.82 1.77
CA PRO A 31 -3.39 -20.67 2.07
C PRO A 31 -2.87 -19.24 1.96
N ALA A 32 -3.40 -18.47 1.00
CA ALA A 32 -3.01 -17.07 0.83
C ALA A 32 -3.39 -16.18 2.03
N TYR A 33 -4.47 -16.50 2.76
CA TYR A 33 -4.86 -15.77 3.98
C TYR A 33 -3.79 -15.91 5.06
N ALA A 34 -3.40 -17.16 5.35
CA ALA A 34 -2.34 -17.46 6.31
C ALA A 34 -1.02 -16.82 5.89
N LYS A 35 -0.67 -16.92 4.60
CA LYS A 35 0.58 -16.35 4.08
C LYS A 35 0.63 -14.84 4.19
N LEU A 36 -0.47 -14.15 3.89
CA LEU A 36 -0.54 -12.71 4.02
C LEU A 36 -0.42 -12.26 5.48
N GLY A 37 -1.03 -13.00 6.41
CA GLY A 37 -0.83 -12.79 7.85
C GLY A 37 0.63 -12.98 8.29
N GLU A 38 1.35 -13.95 7.74
CA GLU A 38 2.80 -14.13 7.98
C GLU A 38 3.62 -12.93 7.49
N VAL A 39 3.41 -12.51 6.23
CA VAL A 39 4.12 -11.37 5.64
C VAL A 39 3.83 -10.10 6.44
N GLY A 40 2.57 -9.91 6.83
CA GLY A 40 2.16 -8.88 7.77
C GLY A 40 3.03 -8.88 9.02
N ARG A 41 3.04 -9.99 9.78
CA ARG A 41 3.86 -10.13 10.99
C ARG A 41 5.36 -9.90 10.76
N GLU A 42 5.89 -10.26 9.59
CA GLU A 42 7.28 -9.98 9.22
C GLU A 42 7.52 -8.47 9.08
N ILE A 43 6.67 -7.79 8.31
CA ILE A 43 6.76 -6.35 8.09
C ILE A 43 6.66 -5.61 9.43
N THR A 44 5.72 -6.00 10.28
CA THR A 44 5.48 -5.33 11.56
C THR A 44 6.54 -5.61 12.62
N ASN A 45 7.01 -6.85 12.74
CA ASN A 45 7.86 -7.25 13.87
C ASN A 45 9.34 -7.31 13.53
N LYS A 46 9.70 -7.51 12.26
CA LYS A 46 11.09 -7.66 11.82
C LYS A 46 11.59 -6.47 11.02
N VAL A 47 10.88 -6.12 9.95
CA VAL A 47 11.30 -5.03 9.05
C VAL A 47 11.13 -3.67 9.70
N LYS A 48 9.98 -3.44 10.35
CA LYS A 48 9.63 -2.19 11.03
C LYS A 48 9.89 -0.95 10.17
N PRO A 49 9.34 -0.88 8.94
CA PRO A 49 9.58 0.25 8.08
C PRO A 49 8.92 1.51 8.66
N LYS A 50 9.56 2.67 8.47
CA LYS A 50 9.00 3.97 8.86
C LYS A 50 7.82 4.39 7.98
N ALA A 51 7.70 3.80 6.80
CA ALA A 51 6.72 4.11 5.77
C ALA A 51 6.60 2.94 4.79
N ILE A 52 5.43 2.78 4.17
CA ILE A 52 5.23 1.85 3.04
C ILE A 52 4.72 2.63 1.84
N VAL A 53 5.24 2.25 0.67
CA VAL A 53 4.81 2.71 -0.65
C VAL A 53 4.12 1.51 -1.30
N VAL A 54 2.84 1.65 -1.64
CA VAL A 54 2.05 0.56 -2.24
C VAL A 54 1.76 0.90 -3.69
N PHE A 55 1.95 -0.06 -4.59
CA PHE A 55 1.49 0.04 -5.98
C PHE A 55 0.25 -0.81 -6.15
N SER A 56 -0.88 -0.21 -6.52
CA SER A 56 -2.13 -0.97 -6.74
C SER A 56 -2.45 -1.14 -8.21
N ALA A 57 -2.83 -2.37 -8.60
CA ALA A 57 -3.29 -2.68 -9.95
C ALA A 57 -4.71 -2.14 -10.25
N HIS A 58 -5.50 -1.89 -9.21
CA HIS A 58 -6.87 -1.38 -9.32
C HIS A 58 -6.96 0.14 -9.51
N TRP A 59 -5.83 0.81 -9.31
CA TRP A 59 -5.78 2.25 -9.34
C TRP A 59 -5.12 2.66 -10.66
N GLN A 60 -5.92 2.70 -11.71
CA GLN A 60 -5.46 3.08 -13.06
C GLN A 60 -6.00 4.47 -13.44
N ASP A 61 -5.28 5.16 -14.31
CA ASP A 61 -5.63 6.47 -14.84
C ASP A 61 -5.39 6.52 -16.36
N SER A 62 -4.30 7.14 -16.83
CA SER A 62 -3.95 7.21 -18.25
C SER A 62 -2.55 6.64 -18.50
N PRO A 63 -2.25 6.19 -19.74
CA PRO A 63 -0.91 5.76 -20.11
C PRO A 63 0.14 6.81 -19.73
N ASN A 64 1.29 6.36 -19.24
CA ASN A 64 2.45 7.19 -18.91
C ASN A 64 2.25 8.23 -17.78
N ARG A 65 1.18 8.13 -16.98
CA ARG A 65 0.97 8.99 -15.82
C ARG A 65 0.88 8.18 -14.52
N ILE A 66 1.66 8.60 -13.52
CA ILE A 66 1.57 8.07 -12.15
C ILE A 66 0.67 8.99 -11.34
N GLN A 67 -0.31 8.42 -10.64
CA GLN A 67 -1.05 9.15 -9.61
C GLN A 67 -0.55 8.75 -8.22
N ILE A 68 -0.47 9.73 -7.33
CA ILE A 68 -0.12 9.52 -5.93
C ILE A 68 -1.17 10.18 -5.04
N ASN A 69 -1.74 9.40 -4.13
CA ASN A 69 -2.59 9.96 -3.09
C ASN A 69 -1.75 10.78 -2.10
N ALA A 70 -1.99 12.08 -2.06
CA ALA A 70 -1.29 13.03 -1.19
C ALA A 70 -2.21 13.63 -0.12
N ALA A 71 -3.47 13.20 -0.04
CA ALA A 71 -4.38 13.60 1.03
C ALA A 71 -4.12 12.80 2.30
N GLU A 72 -4.17 13.43 3.48
CA GLU A 72 -3.95 12.77 4.77
C GLU A 72 -5.10 11.82 5.11
N ASP A 73 -6.34 12.32 5.01
CA ASP A 73 -7.55 11.57 5.26
C ASP A 73 -8.31 11.31 3.94
N THR A 74 -8.53 10.03 3.66
CA THR A 74 -9.33 9.56 2.53
C THR A 74 -10.21 8.39 2.94
N ASP A 75 -11.41 8.30 2.39
CA ASP A 75 -12.24 7.10 2.56
C ASP A 75 -11.63 5.89 1.81
N ILE A 76 -12.15 4.70 2.05
CA ILE A 76 -11.91 3.57 1.15
C ILE A 76 -12.87 3.64 -0.05
N ILE A 77 -12.47 3.02 -1.15
CA ILE A 77 -13.27 2.87 -2.37
C ILE A 77 -13.71 1.41 -2.47
N TYR A 78 -14.95 1.20 -2.88
CA TYR A 78 -15.49 -0.10 -3.25
C TYR A 78 -15.50 -0.23 -4.77
N ASP A 79 -14.34 -0.56 -5.34
CA ASP A 79 -14.10 -0.71 -6.78
C ASP A 79 -14.33 -2.15 -7.27
N PHE A 80 -15.27 -2.86 -6.63
CA PHE A 80 -15.72 -4.20 -6.99
C PHE A 80 -17.26 -4.29 -6.97
N TYR A 81 -17.80 -5.27 -7.71
CA TYR A 81 -19.24 -5.43 -7.93
C TYR A 81 -19.66 -6.90 -7.82
N GLY A 82 -20.95 -7.13 -7.54
CA GLY A 82 -21.53 -8.49 -7.52
C GLY A 82 -21.32 -9.26 -6.22
N PHE A 83 -20.82 -8.61 -5.16
CA PHE A 83 -20.63 -9.21 -3.85
C PHE A 83 -21.80 -8.92 -2.90
N PRO A 84 -21.98 -9.74 -1.84
CA PRO A 84 -22.96 -9.46 -0.79
C PRO A 84 -22.86 -8.05 -0.18
N PRO A 85 -23.98 -7.44 0.29
CA PRO A 85 -24.00 -6.07 0.79
C PRO A 85 -23.00 -5.76 1.91
N HIS A 86 -22.73 -6.70 2.81
CA HIS A 86 -21.85 -6.48 3.95
C HIS A 86 -20.40 -6.11 3.53
N TYR A 87 -19.94 -6.53 2.34
CA TYR A 87 -18.62 -6.11 1.83
C TYR A 87 -18.52 -4.61 1.54
N TYR A 88 -19.67 -3.95 1.29
CA TYR A 88 -19.76 -2.50 1.07
C TYR A 88 -19.94 -1.72 2.38
N GLU A 89 -20.06 -2.41 3.51
CA GLU A 89 -20.19 -1.80 4.84
C GLU A 89 -18.86 -1.76 5.59
N TYR A 90 -17.85 -2.50 5.13
CA TYR A 90 -16.51 -2.50 5.71
C TYR A 90 -15.96 -1.08 5.86
N LYS A 91 -15.34 -0.79 7.01
CA LYS A 91 -14.59 0.44 7.23
C LYS A 91 -13.15 0.09 7.54
N PHE A 92 -12.24 0.83 6.92
CA PHE A 92 -10.81 0.71 7.20
C PHE A 92 -10.25 2.11 7.45
N PRO A 93 -9.94 2.45 8.72
CA PRO A 93 -9.26 3.68 9.03
C PRO A 93 -7.90 3.69 8.33
N ASN A 94 -7.68 4.69 7.48
CA ASN A 94 -6.41 4.88 6.80
C ASN A 94 -5.97 6.33 7.02
N LYS A 95 -4.68 6.49 7.33
CA LYS A 95 -4.01 7.78 7.31
C LYS A 95 -2.85 7.68 6.34
N SER A 96 -2.96 8.41 5.24
CA SER A 96 -1.87 8.55 4.31
C SER A 96 -0.90 9.62 4.78
N SER A 97 0.30 9.67 4.20
CA SER A 97 1.33 10.64 4.59
C SER A 97 1.63 11.61 3.44
N PRO A 98 1.09 12.83 3.46
CA PRO A 98 1.40 13.85 2.45
C PRO A 98 2.90 14.09 2.30
N GLU A 99 3.64 14.12 3.42
CA GLU A 99 5.11 14.26 3.44
C GLU A 99 5.84 13.11 2.72
N LEU A 100 5.27 11.89 2.79
CA LEU A 100 5.85 10.73 2.10
C LEU A 100 5.53 10.81 0.62
N ALA A 101 4.30 11.16 0.27
CA ALA A 101 3.88 11.37 -1.11
C ALA A 101 4.80 12.41 -1.78
N ASP A 102 5.05 13.55 -1.13
CA ASP A 102 5.94 14.60 -1.65
C ASP A 102 7.36 14.10 -1.91
N LYS A 103 7.94 13.32 -0.98
CA LYS A 103 9.27 12.71 -1.15
C LYS A 103 9.32 11.72 -2.31
N VAL A 104 8.23 10.98 -2.54
CA VAL A 104 8.13 10.04 -3.66
C VAL A 104 7.99 10.78 -4.98
N ILE A 105 7.17 11.83 -5.02
CA ILE A 105 6.97 12.69 -6.19
C ILE A 105 8.28 13.35 -6.60
N GLU A 106 9.02 13.91 -5.65
CA GLU A 106 10.33 14.53 -5.90
C GLU A 106 11.30 13.53 -6.54
N ARG A 107 11.37 12.30 -6.02
CA ARG A 107 12.27 11.25 -6.55
C ARG A 107 11.89 10.79 -7.95
N LEU A 108 10.59 10.65 -8.22
CA LEU A 108 10.09 10.27 -9.55
C LEU A 108 10.30 11.41 -10.56
N GLY A 109 9.99 12.65 -10.18
CA GLY A 109 10.24 13.82 -11.01
C GLY A 109 11.72 14.04 -11.33
N GLY A 110 12.61 13.75 -10.38
CA GLY A 110 14.07 13.82 -10.57
C GLY A 110 14.63 12.87 -11.64
N VAL A 111 13.86 11.84 -12.04
CA VAL A 111 14.21 10.93 -13.15
C VAL A 111 13.30 11.10 -14.37
N GLY A 112 12.53 12.20 -14.43
CA GLY A 112 11.68 12.55 -15.56
C GLY A 112 10.34 11.79 -15.62
N ILE A 113 9.91 11.16 -14.52
CA ILE A 113 8.60 10.52 -14.46
C ILE A 113 7.56 11.56 -14.05
N GLU A 114 6.55 11.76 -14.88
CA GLU A 114 5.43 12.64 -14.59
C GLU A 114 4.53 12.05 -13.51
N VAL A 115 4.24 12.85 -12.48
CA VAL A 115 3.40 12.45 -11.35
C VAL A 115 2.32 13.48 -11.08
N GLN A 116 1.10 13.00 -10.90
CA GLN A 116 -0.05 13.81 -10.49
C GLN A 116 -0.40 13.54 -9.03
N LYS A 117 -0.45 14.60 -8.22
CA LYS A 117 -1.05 14.54 -6.87
C LYS A 117 -2.56 14.46 -7.00
N VAL A 118 -3.18 13.51 -6.29
CA VAL A 118 -4.62 13.36 -6.25
C VAL A 118 -5.12 13.21 -4.80
N LYS A 119 -6.41 13.46 -4.61
CA LYS A 119 -7.16 13.04 -3.42
C LYS A 119 -8.10 11.93 -3.86
N ARG A 120 -7.72 10.68 -3.57
CA ARG A 120 -8.51 9.50 -3.91
C ARG A 120 -8.36 8.44 -2.83
N GLY A 121 -9.46 7.75 -2.54
CA GLY A 121 -9.52 6.74 -1.51
C GLY A 121 -8.75 5.46 -1.83
N LEU A 122 -8.55 4.65 -0.79
CA LEU A 122 -7.85 3.38 -0.87
C LEU A 122 -8.71 2.37 -1.64
N ASP A 123 -8.18 1.73 -2.69
CA ASP A 123 -8.89 0.66 -3.41
C ASP A 123 -8.82 -0.69 -2.69
N HIS A 124 -9.70 -1.63 -3.06
CA HIS A 124 -9.80 -2.92 -2.38
C HIS A 124 -8.56 -3.79 -2.49
N GLY A 125 -7.79 -3.65 -3.57
CA GLY A 125 -6.52 -4.35 -3.73
C GLY A 125 -5.52 -4.00 -2.61
N VAL A 126 -5.66 -2.83 -1.99
CA VAL A 126 -4.84 -2.41 -0.86
C VAL A 126 -5.54 -2.63 0.48
N TRP A 127 -6.74 -2.08 0.68
CA TRP A 127 -7.35 -2.11 2.01
C TRP A 127 -7.76 -3.52 2.44
N ALA A 128 -8.21 -4.40 1.53
CA ALA A 128 -8.56 -5.78 1.91
C ALA A 128 -7.30 -6.58 2.31
N GLY A 129 -6.18 -6.34 1.63
CA GLY A 129 -4.90 -6.93 2.01
C GLY A 129 -4.41 -6.43 3.37
N PHE A 130 -4.60 -5.14 3.66
CA PHE A 130 -4.23 -4.57 4.96
C PHE A 130 -5.12 -5.07 6.10
N VAL A 131 -6.42 -5.26 5.85
CA VAL A 131 -7.35 -5.87 6.81
C VAL A 131 -6.87 -7.25 7.24
N VAL A 132 -6.24 -8.04 6.37
CA VAL A 132 -5.75 -9.38 6.71
C VAL A 132 -4.31 -9.36 7.24
N GLY A 133 -3.41 -8.66 6.55
CA GLY A 133 -1.98 -8.68 6.85
C GLY A 133 -1.56 -7.74 7.99
N MET A 134 -2.22 -6.59 8.12
CA MET A 134 -1.74 -5.50 9.00
C MET A 134 -2.53 -5.37 10.30
N ILE A 135 -3.33 -6.37 10.68
CA ILE A 135 -4.14 -6.42 11.92
C ILE A 135 -3.31 -6.08 13.17
N ALA A 136 -2.01 -6.38 13.17
CA ALA A 136 -1.10 -6.17 14.31
C ALA A 136 -0.41 -4.80 14.34
N LEU A 137 -0.61 -3.92 13.34
CA LEU A 137 -0.17 -2.53 13.44
C LEU A 137 -1.29 -1.72 14.06
N PRO A 138 -1.00 -0.82 15.01
CA PRO A 138 -1.90 0.29 15.27
C PRO A 138 -2.14 0.97 13.91
N LEU A 139 -3.40 1.08 13.48
CA LEU A 139 -3.79 1.63 12.17
C LEU A 139 -3.22 3.03 11.85
N TYR A 140 -2.65 3.69 12.87
CA TYR A 140 -2.03 5.01 12.83
C TYR A 140 -0.49 5.00 12.80
N ALA A 141 0.16 3.85 12.92
CA ALA A 141 1.62 3.77 13.11
C ALA A 141 2.41 3.80 11.80
N LEU A 142 1.75 3.57 10.66
CA LEU A 142 2.43 3.36 9.40
C LEU A 142 1.98 4.37 8.36
N LYS A 143 2.87 5.32 8.05
CA LYS A 143 2.69 6.28 6.96
C LYS A 143 2.65 5.52 5.62
N CYS A 144 1.49 5.49 4.97
CA CYS A 144 1.32 4.87 3.66
C CYS A 144 1.16 5.95 2.57
N SER A 145 1.72 5.69 1.39
CA SER A 145 1.35 6.39 0.16
C SER A 145 1.07 5.35 -0.90
N ILE A 146 -0.09 5.44 -1.54
CA ILE A 146 -0.44 4.58 -2.67
C ILE A 146 -0.08 5.30 -3.94
N LEU A 147 0.63 4.54 -4.78
CA LEU A 147 1.09 4.90 -6.09
C LEU A 147 0.37 4.05 -7.12
N THR A 148 0.32 4.61 -8.31
CA THR A 148 -0.14 3.88 -9.49
C THR A 148 0.87 3.99 -10.60
N PHE A 149 1.02 2.93 -11.38
CA PHE A 149 1.71 3.00 -12.65
C PHE A 149 0.82 2.35 -13.70
N CYS A 150 0.32 3.15 -14.64
CA CYS A 150 -0.30 2.63 -15.85
C CYS A 150 0.78 2.53 -16.93
N GLY A 151 1.39 1.34 -17.03
CA GLY A 151 2.23 1.02 -18.18
C GLY A 151 1.34 0.74 -19.37
N SER A 152 1.57 1.43 -20.48
CA SER A 152 1.10 0.96 -21.79
C SER A 152 1.86 -0.32 -22.14
N LEU A 153 1.12 -1.42 -22.34
CA LEU A 153 1.61 -2.62 -23.03
C LEU A 153 1.73 -2.36 -24.53
#